data_AF-A0A3B8UAV3-F1
#
_entry.id   AF-A0A3B8UAV3-F1
#
_cell.length_a   1.000
_cell.length_b   1.000
_cell.length_c   1.000
_cell.angle_alpha   90.00
_cell.angle_beta   90.00
_cell.angle_gamma   90.00
#
_symmetry.space_group_name_H-M   'P 1'
#
loop_
_entity.id
_entity.type
_entity.pdbx_description
1 polymer ?
#
loop_
_entity_poly.entity_id
_entity_poly.type
_entity_poly.pdbx_seq_one_letter_code
_entity_poly.pdbx_strand_id
1 'polypeptide(L)' 'PPVTAPIAPSQGGMGLGFFIARTLLERTGAKVSVGTGAPAKGQPGGALVSVRWARQALEVTASAMDGGGT' A
#
# COMPACT_ATOMS: atom_id res chain seq x y z
N PRO A 1 4.00 29.11 30.00
CA PRO A 1 4.66 28.24 29.00
C PRO A 1 3.58 27.56 28.13
N PRO A 2 3.69 27.51 26.79
CA PRO A 2 2.76 26.73 25.99
C PRO A 2 3.06 25.24 26.18
N VAL A 3 2.03 24.46 26.49
CA VAL A 3 2.12 23.00 26.64
C VAL A 3 2.26 22.37 25.26
N THR A 4 3.40 21.73 24.98
CA THR A 4 3.55 20.82 23.84
C THR A 4 2.71 19.58 24.15
N ALA A 5 1.47 19.54 23.66
CA ALA A 5 0.65 18.35 23.76
C ALA A 5 1.30 17.21 22.96
N PRO A 6 1.48 16.01 23.52
CA PRO A 6 1.94 14.87 22.76
C PRO A 6 0.91 14.57 21.67
N ILE A 7 1.35 14.57 20.42
CA ILE A 7 0.53 14.12 19.29
C ILE A 7 0.29 12.63 19.52
N ALA A 8 -0.86 12.29 20.09
CA ALA A 8 -1.27 10.90 20.21
C ALA A 8 -1.36 10.32 18.79
N PRO A 9 -0.74 9.17 18.50
CA PRO A 9 -0.89 8.53 17.21
C PRO A 9 -2.38 8.27 16.98
N SER A 10 -2.89 8.77 15.86
CA SER A 10 -4.27 8.58 15.42
C SER A 10 -4.62 7.09 15.56
N GLN A 11 -5.71 6.80 16.26
CA GLN A 11 -6.20 5.47 16.61
C GLN A 11 -5.91 4.41 15.54
N GLY A 12 -5.09 3.40 15.87
CA GLY A 12 -4.91 2.20 15.05
C GLY A 12 -3.55 2.07 14.34
N GLY A 13 -2.46 1.94 15.10
CA GLY A 13 -1.29 1.08 14.84
C GLY A 13 -0.40 1.24 13.59
N MET A 14 -0.85 1.87 12.51
CA MET A 14 -0.15 1.83 11.21
C MET A 14 0.17 3.21 10.60
N GLY A 15 -0.37 4.29 11.17
CA GLY A 15 -0.12 5.66 10.72
C GLY A 15 -0.86 6.06 9.43
N LEU A 16 -1.14 7.35 9.25
CA LEU A 16 -1.90 7.89 8.12
C LEU A 16 -1.32 7.50 6.75
N GLY A 17 0.00 7.49 6.61
CA GLY A 17 0.68 7.13 5.37
C GLY A 17 0.34 5.72 4.90
N PHE A 18 0.19 4.77 5.83
CA PHE A 18 -0.21 3.40 5.49
C PHE A 18 -1.63 3.35 4.94
N PHE A 19 -2.57 4.10 5.53
CA PHE A 19 -3.95 4.15 5.05
C PHE A 19 -4.07 4.78 3.66
N ILE A 20 -3.34 5.86 3.40
CA ILE A 20 -3.30 6.49 2.09
C ILE A 20 -2.74 5.51 1.06
N ALA A 21 -1.58 4.91 1.34
CA ALA A 21 -0.94 3.96 0.44
C ALA A 21 -1.86 2.76 0.15
N ARG A 22 -2.45 2.16 1.18
CA ARG A 22 -3.38 1.04 1.03
C ARG A 22 -4.56 1.42 0.14
N THR A 23 -5.17 2.57 0.36
CA THR A 23 -6.33 3.04 -0.44
C THR A 23 -5.96 3.22 -1.91
N LEU A 24 -4.80 3.84 -2.19
CA LEU A 24 -4.32 4.03 -3.56
C LEU A 24 -4.03 2.69 -4.26
N LEU A 25 -3.40 1.74 -3.56
CA LEU A 25 -3.14 0.39 -4.07
C LEU A 25 -4.46 -0.34 -4.35
N GLU A 26 -5.41 -0.34 -3.41
CA GLU A 26 -6.71 -1.00 -3.57
C GLU A 26 -7.50 -0.40 -4.75
N ARG A 27 -7.40 0.92 -4.99
CA ARG A 27 -8.01 1.57 -6.18
C ARG A 27 -7.45 1.02 -7.50
N THR A 28 -6.19 0.58 -7.54
CA THR A 28 -5.60 -0.04 -8.75
C THR A 28 -5.98 -1.52 -8.93
N GLY A 29 -6.89 -2.05 -8.10
CA GLY A 29 -7.25 -3.47 -8.12
C GLY A 29 -6.27 -4.36 -7.35
N ALA A 30 -5.38 -3.77 -6.54
CA ALA A 30 -4.49 -4.52 -5.67
C ALA A 30 -5.25 -5.11 -4.47
N LYS A 31 -4.83 -6.30 -4.03
CA LYS A 31 -5.14 -6.85 -2.70
C LYS A 31 -3.93 -6.64 -1.80
N VAL A 32 -4.12 -5.93 -0.70
CA VAL A 32 -3.10 -5.65 0.31
C VAL A 32 -3.31 -6.57 1.51
N SER A 33 -2.24 -7.21 2.00
CA SER A 33 -2.25 -8.01 3.23
C SER A 33 -1.09 -7.59 4.13
N VAL A 34 -1.38 -7.42 5.41
CA VAL A 34 -0.41 -7.01 6.44
C VAL A 34 -0.29 -8.13 7.46
N GLY A 35 0.93 -8.44 7.85
CA GLY A 35 1.19 -9.41 8.91
C GLY A 35 2.60 -9.29 9.44
N THR A 36 2.98 -10.26 10.26
CA THR A 36 4.33 -10.41 10.77
C THR A 36 5.11 -11.32 9.81
N GLY A 37 6.30 -10.88 9.40
CA GLY A 37 7.22 -11.70 8.63
C GLY A 37 7.71 -12.89 9.45
N ALA A 38 8.06 -13.99 8.78
CA ALA A 38 8.66 -15.13 9.47
C ALA A 38 10.01 -14.73 10.10
N PRO A 39 10.30 -15.16 11.33
CA PRO A 39 11.61 -14.93 11.94
C PRO A 39 12.69 -15.65 11.13
N ALA A 40 13.79 -14.96 10.83
CA ALA A 40 14.96 -15.54 10.15
C ALA A 40 16.09 -15.74 11.18
N LYS A 41 16.64 -16.97 11.27
CA LYS A 41 17.79 -17.38 12.10
C LYS A 41 18.12 -16.41 13.26
N GLY A 42 17.36 -16.51 14.35
CA GLY A 42 17.62 -15.77 15.58
C GLY A 42 17.13 -14.30 15.63
N GLN A 43 16.47 -13.80 14.59
CA GLN A 43 15.89 -12.45 14.58
C GLN A 43 14.35 -12.51 14.65
N PRO A 44 13.71 -11.67 15.49
CA PRO A 44 12.26 -11.56 15.53
C PRO A 44 11.72 -11.11 14.16
N GLY A 45 10.56 -11.65 13.79
CA GLY A 45 9.88 -11.28 12.56
C GLY A 45 9.49 -9.80 12.55
N GLY A 46 9.87 -9.09 11.49
CA GLY A 46 9.46 -7.70 11.27
C GLY A 46 8.03 -7.58 10.73
N ALA A 47 7.61 -6.36 10.38
CA ALA A 47 6.38 -6.15 9.62
C ALA A 47 6.55 -6.62 8.17
N LEU A 48 5.57 -7.35 7.65
CA LEU A 48 5.52 -7.78 6.25
C LEU A 48 4.23 -7.28 5.61
N VAL A 49 4.35 -6.61 4.47
CA VAL A 49 3.24 -6.19 3.64
C VAL A 49 3.35 -6.89 2.29
N SER A 50 2.31 -7.63 1.92
CA SER A 50 2.17 -8.25 0.60
C SER A 50 1.13 -7.52 -0.21
N VAL A 51 1.46 -7.18 -1.46
CA VAL A 51 0.53 -6.54 -2.39
C VAL A 51 0.48 -7.38 -3.66
N ARG A 52 -0.74 -7.71 -4.11
CA ARG A 52 -0.98 -8.57 -5.28
C ARG A 52 -2.01 -7.94 -6.21
N TRP A 53 -1.73 -7.96 -7.50
CA TRP A 53 -2.66 -7.53 -8.54
C TRP A 53 -3.07 -8.73 -9.38
N ALA A 54 -4.33 -8.73 -9.84
CA ALA A 54 -4.67 -9.53 -11.01
C ALA A 54 -3.98 -8.90 -12.23
N ARG A 55 -3.38 -9.72 -13.10
CA ARG A 55 -2.61 -9.23 -14.25
C ARG A 55 -3.41 -8.23 -15.10
N GLN A 56 -4.66 -8.57 -15.39
CA GLN A 56 -5.61 -7.72 -16.12
C GLN A 56 -5.86 -6.33 -15.51
N ALA A 57 -5.69 -6.16 -14.18
CA ALA A 57 -5.87 -4.87 -13.52
C ALA A 57 -4.62 -3.96 -13.66
N LEU A 58 -3.47 -4.55 -13.98
CA LEU A 58 -2.21 -3.85 -14.20
C LEU A 58 -1.93 -3.60 -15.69
N GLU A 59 -2.51 -4.40 -16.59
CA GLU A 59 -2.30 -4.27 -18.02
C GLU A 59 -2.90 -2.97 -18.56
N VAL A 60 -2.08 -2.19 -19.26
CA VAL A 60 -2.53 -1.00 -19.99
C VAL A 60 -2.98 -1.47 -21.38
N THR A 61 -4.28 -1.45 -21.65
CA THR A 61 -4.81 -1.72 -22.98
C THR A 61 -4.29 -0.65 -23.95
N ALA A 62 -3.39 -1.04 -24.86
CA ALA A 62 -2.78 -0.18 -25.88
C ALA A 62 -3.75 0.21 -27.01
N SER A 63 -5.02 0.52 -26.70
CA SER A 63 -6.05 0.80 -27.71
C SER A 63 -6.27 2.30 -27.98
N ALA A 64 -5.34 3.17 -27.58
CA ALA A 64 -5.40 4.60 -27.85
C ALA A 64 -4.27 5.10 -28.79
N MET A 65 -3.65 4.21 -29.55
CA MET A 65 -2.78 4.56 -30.70
C MET A 65 -3.35 3.96 -31.99
N ASP A 66 -4.62 4.25 -32.27
CA ASP A 66 -5.13 4.28 -33.62
C ASP A 66 -5.93 5.58 -33.76
N GLY A 67 -5.27 6.57 -34.35
CA GLY A 67 -5.72 7.96 -34.35
C GLY A 67 -5.12 8.71 -35.53
N GLY A 68 -5.57 8.33 -36.73
CA GLY A 68 -5.69 9.24 -37.87
C GLY A 68 -4.42 9.52 -38.66
N GLY A 69 -3.98 8.53 -39.44
CA GLY A 69 -3.12 8.75 -40.61
C GLY A 69 -3.88 8.42 -41.89
N THR A 70 -4.73 9.35 -42.37
CA THR A 70 -5.14 9.51 -43.78
C THR A 70 -5.60 10.95 -43.98
#